data_AF-A0A940RBC4-F1
#
_entry.id   AF-A0A940RBC4-F1
#
_cell.length_a   1.000
_cell.length_b   1.000
_cell.length_c   1.000
_cell.angle_alpha   90.00
_cell.angle_beta   90.00
_cell.angle_gamma   90.00
#
_symmetry.space_group_name_H-M   'P 1'
#
loop_
_entity.id
_entity.type
_entity.pdbx_description
1 polymer ?
#
loop_
_entity_poly.entity_id
_entity_poly.type
_entity_poly.pdbx_seq_one_letter_code
_entity_poly.pdbx_strand_id
1 'polypeptide(L)'
;MIIGNQKGLTVVELLVGVGLMAVVTGVIVSTQVNIAKEQNSIVKKLDDSIDQNLAERIIFKDFGGVDVSYNTVSIKDDSGNGFFDFYPDVPANAITGSNERIVTLSLAGGKKEFYILAQNTIPGALMVYDPVWAYNVADSSADANTATKIDFSAKLNQQHVTSKIYGHPEFWKEGIILMYDTPAKIRPVVAGAINMLTPPRTPVYLGAVAPGGGAELQALNSSVSGFINTTHPKDGTTQITSLDNFLRTVPSIGGGQSIVRVRAVNIIKYYLEPDTRKNAKEFKIAPGLLYKATYRNGKFDNPMLLADGVGKFTLRRDSLLKRMIYFKVEKAKRVDEL
;
A
#
# COMPACT_ATOMS: atom_id res chain seq x y z
N MET A 1 -22.17 -81.39 -24.76
CA MET A 1 -21.92 -79.92 -24.76
C MET A 1 -21.69 -79.52 -23.31
N ILE A 2 -20.66 -78.70 -23.07
CA ILE A 2 -19.92 -78.52 -21.80
C ILE A 2 -18.99 -79.72 -21.50
N ILE A 3 -17.78 -79.67 -22.07
CA ILE A 3 -16.66 -80.49 -21.60
C ILE A 3 -16.01 -79.70 -20.47
N GLY A 4 -16.25 -80.16 -19.24
CA GLY A 4 -15.65 -79.63 -18.03
C GLY A 4 -14.13 -79.81 -18.06
N ASN A 5 -13.45 -78.70 -17.81
CA ASN A 5 -12.01 -78.57 -17.66
C ASN A 5 -11.52 -79.38 -16.44
N GLN A 6 -10.66 -80.38 -16.66
CA GLN A 6 -9.91 -81.10 -15.64
C GLN A 6 -8.42 -81.20 -15.98
N LYS A 7 -7.79 -80.11 -16.41
CA LYS A 7 -6.33 -80.05 -16.51
C LYS A 7 -5.81 -78.88 -15.69
N GLY A 8 -5.00 -79.18 -14.68
CA GLY A 8 -4.23 -78.17 -13.98
C GLY A 8 -3.41 -77.36 -14.98
N LEU A 9 -3.24 -76.06 -14.70
CA LEU A 9 -2.42 -75.17 -15.52
C LEU A 9 -1.04 -75.78 -15.76
N THR A 10 -0.58 -75.79 -17.00
CA THR A 10 0.82 -76.10 -17.28
C THR A 10 1.71 -74.98 -16.74
N VAL A 11 2.92 -75.32 -16.26
CA VAL A 11 3.88 -74.34 -15.71
C VAL A 11 4.17 -73.20 -16.68
N VAL A 12 4.12 -73.49 -17.98
CA VAL A 12 4.31 -72.51 -19.07
C VAL A 12 3.15 -71.53 -19.17
N GLU A 13 1.89 -71.99 -19.11
CA GLU A 13 0.72 -71.11 -19.11
C GLU A 13 0.68 -70.22 -17.86
N LEU A 14 1.13 -70.76 -16.72
CA LEU A 14 1.20 -70.01 -15.47
C LEU A 14 2.30 -68.92 -15.53
N LEU A 15 3.47 -69.22 -16.11
CA LEU A 15 4.54 -68.24 -16.35
C LEU A 15 4.12 -67.13 -17.31
N VAL A 16 3.44 -67.47 -18.41
CA VAL A 16 2.93 -66.47 -19.38
C VAL A 16 1.85 -65.61 -18.75
N GLY A 17 0.93 -66.21 -17.98
CA GLY A 17 -0.12 -65.49 -17.25
C GLY A 17 0.43 -64.51 -16.21
N VAL A 18 1.43 -64.94 -15.41
CA VAL A 18 2.10 -64.09 -14.42
C VAL A 18 2.89 -62.97 -15.10
N GLY A 19 3.59 -63.26 -16.22
CA GLY A 19 4.32 -62.26 -16.99
C GLY A 19 3.42 -61.16 -17.56
N LEU A 20 2.28 -61.53 -18.17
CA LEU A 20 1.29 -60.58 -18.68
C LEU A 20 0.65 -59.76 -17.54
N MET A 21 0.31 -60.40 -16.42
CA MET A 21 -0.21 -59.71 -15.23
C MET A 21 0.79 -58.70 -14.65
N ALA A 22 2.08 -59.04 -14.62
CA ALA A 22 3.12 -58.12 -14.14
C ALA A 22 3.25 -56.88 -15.03
N VAL A 23 3.19 -57.04 -16.36
CA VAL A 23 3.22 -55.91 -17.31
C VAL A 23 1.99 -55.02 -17.14
N VAL A 24 0.79 -55.61 -17.11
CA VAL A 24 -0.46 -54.86 -16.93
C VAL A 24 -0.48 -54.12 -15.59
N THR A 25 -0.08 -54.79 -14.51
CA THR A 25 0.02 -54.17 -13.17
C THR A 25 1.04 -53.03 -13.17
N GLY A 26 2.19 -53.21 -13.82
CA GLY A 26 3.21 -52.17 -13.96
C GLY A 26 2.69 -50.92 -14.69
N VAL A 27 1.94 -51.11 -15.77
CA VAL A 27 1.29 -49.99 -16.51
C VAL A 27 0.24 -49.30 -15.65
N ILE A 28 -0.60 -50.05 -14.92
CA ILE A 28 -1.62 -49.48 -14.03
C ILE A 28 -0.95 -48.66 -12.91
N VAL A 29 0.07 -49.21 -12.25
CA VAL A 29 0.81 -48.51 -11.18
C VAL A 29 1.49 -47.25 -11.72
N SER A 30 2.15 -47.33 -12.88
CA SER A 30 2.77 -46.16 -13.52
C SER A 30 1.74 -45.07 -13.84
N THR A 31 0.58 -45.47 -14.37
CA THR A 31 -0.53 -44.56 -14.68
C THR A 31 -1.09 -43.92 -13.41
N GLN A 32 -1.30 -44.71 -12.34
CA GLN A 32 -1.77 -44.20 -11.05
C GLN A 32 -0.76 -43.22 -10.43
N VAL A 33 0.54 -43.50 -10.51
CA VAL A 33 1.60 -42.59 -10.04
C VAL A 33 1.57 -41.28 -10.84
N ASN A 34 1.39 -41.34 -12.15
CA ASN A 34 1.30 -40.15 -12.99
C ASN A 34 0.04 -39.33 -12.68
N ILE A 35 -1.13 -39.98 -12.56
CA ILE A 35 -2.39 -39.33 -12.17
C ILE A 35 -2.25 -38.69 -10.78
N ALA A 36 -1.66 -39.38 -9.81
CA ALA A 36 -1.44 -38.83 -8.47
C ALA A 36 -0.51 -37.61 -8.48
N LYS A 37 0.55 -37.63 -9.31
CA LYS A 37 1.43 -36.47 -9.52
C LYS A 37 0.68 -35.29 -10.16
N GLU A 38 -0.14 -35.54 -11.16
CA GLU A 38 -0.96 -34.52 -11.81
C GLU A 38 -2.01 -33.94 -10.86
N GLN A 39 -2.75 -34.78 -10.12
CA GLN A 39 -3.70 -34.33 -9.11
C GLN A 39 -3.03 -33.45 -8.05
N ASN A 40 -1.89 -33.88 -7.52
CA ASN A 40 -1.13 -33.08 -6.56
C ASN A 40 -0.62 -31.76 -7.17
N SER A 41 -0.24 -31.74 -8.45
CA SER A 41 0.14 -30.52 -9.15
C SER A 41 -1.05 -29.57 -9.31
N ILE A 42 -2.22 -30.09 -9.69
CA ILE A 42 -3.45 -29.31 -9.86
C ILE A 42 -3.89 -28.71 -8.53
N VAL A 43 -3.92 -29.50 -7.45
CA VAL A 43 -4.26 -29.01 -6.10
C VAL A 43 -3.32 -27.88 -5.68
N LYS A 44 -2.00 -28.07 -5.83
CA LYS A 44 -1.02 -27.02 -5.51
C LYS A 44 -1.21 -25.75 -6.34
N LYS A 45 -1.47 -25.87 -7.65
CA LYS A 45 -1.74 -24.71 -8.52
C LYS A 45 -3.03 -23.98 -8.12
N LEU A 46 -4.04 -24.73 -7.68
CA LEU A 46 -5.30 -24.17 -7.20
C LEU A 46 -5.09 -23.40 -5.89
N ASP A 47 -4.37 -23.99 -4.92
CA ASP A 47 -4.01 -23.32 -3.66
C ASP A 47 -3.19 -22.05 -3.92
N ASP A 48 -2.16 -22.13 -4.77
CA ASP A 48 -1.34 -20.99 -5.15
C ASP A 48 -2.17 -19.86 -5.81
N SER A 49 -3.16 -20.23 -6.64
CA SER A 49 -4.06 -19.27 -7.26
C SER A 49 -5.05 -18.65 -6.27
N ILE A 50 -5.55 -19.41 -5.29
CA ILE A 50 -6.45 -18.90 -4.25
C ILE A 50 -5.70 -17.86 -3.40
N ASP A 51 -4.50 -18.20 -2.92
CA ASP A 51 -3.66 -17.30 -2.13
C ASP A 51 -3.33 -16.02 -2.89
N GLN A 52 -2.95 -16.15 -4.16
CA GLN A 52 -2.68 -15.01 -5.03
C GLN A 52 -3.91 -14.10 -5.17
N ASN A 53 -5.08 -14.66 -5.44
CA ASN A 53 -6.32 -13.88 -5.62
C ASN A 53 -6.76 -13.20 -4.32
N LEU A 54 -6.61 -13.87 -3.17
CA LEU A 54 -6.89 -13.29 -1.86
C LEU A 54 -5.93 -12.12 -1.55
N ALA A 55 -4.63 -12.31 -1.80
CA ALA A 55 -3.63 -11.25 -1.66
C ALA A 55 -3.95 -10.05 -2.56
N GLU A 56 -4.21 -10.29 -3.85
CA GLU A 56 -4.55 -9.25 -4.82
C GLU A 56 -5.84 -8.51 -4.44
N ARG A 57 -6.84 -9.19 -3.85
CA ARG A 57 -8.07 -8.54 -3.35
C ARG A 57 -7.83 -7.64 -2.14
N ILE A 58 -6.98 -8.06 -1.19
CA ILE A 58 -6.62 -7.23 -0.04
C ILE A 58 -5.86 -5.99 -0.51
N ILE A 59 -4.89 -6.17 -1.39
CA ILE A 59 -4.13 -5.09 -2.03
C ILE A 59 -5.09 -4.14 -2.75
N PHE A 60 -6.01 -4.65 -3.57
CA PHE A 60 -7.01 -3.84 -4.25
C PHE A 60 -7.78 -2.91 -3.29
N LYS A 61 -8.24 -3.46 -2.16
CA LYS A 61 -8.99 -2.70 -1.15
C LYS A 61 -8.14 -1.56 -0.57
N ASP A 62 -6.87 -1.81 -0.27
CA ASP A 62 -5.97 -0.80 0.28
C ASP A 62 -5.67 0.30 -0.74
N PHE A 63 -5.44 -0.08 -2.01
CA PHE A 63 -5.18 0.86 -3.10
C PHE A 63 -6.42 1.69 -3.48
N GLY A 64 -7.64 1.26 -3.13
CA GLY A 64 -8.85 2.06 -3.28
C GLY A 64 -8.80 3.41 -2.54
N GLY A 65 -8.00 3.52 -1.47
CA GLY A 65 -7.79 4.76 -0.71
C GLY A 65 -6.50 5.50 -1.03
N VAL A 66 -5.72 5.08 -2.03
CA VAL A 66 -4.33 5.54 -2.26
C VAL A 66 -4.22 6.99 -2.75
N ASP A 67 -5.33 7.63 -3.08
CA ASP A 67 -5.37 8.97 -3.68
C ASP A 67 -4.60 10.02 -2.86
N VAL A 68 -4.52 9.84 -1.54
CA VAL A 68 -3.78 10.70 -0.60
C VAL A 68 -2.26 10.56 -0.72
N SER A 69 -1.75 9.48 -1.32
CA SER A 69 -0.32 9.27 -1.57
C SER A 69 0.22 10.17 -2.69
N TYR A 70 -0.61 10.50 -3.68
CA TYR A 70 -0.18 11.27 -4.84
C TYR A 70 0.36 12.64 -4.43
N ASN A 71 1.59 12.94 -4.86
CA ASN A 71 2.31 14.19 -4.57
C ASN A 71 2.60 14.46 -3.08
N THR A 72 2.24 13.53 -2.19
CA THR A 72 2.48 13.56 -0.74
C THR A 72 3.60 12.60 -0.36
N VAL A 73 3.66 11.43 -1.01
CA VAL A 73 4.60 10.35 -0.69
C VAL A 73 5.76 10.34 -1.68
N SER A 74 6.98 10.42 -1.17
CA SER A 74 8.25 10.48 -1.91
C SER A 74 8.88 9.09 -2.06
N ILE A 75 8.20 8.17 -2.75
CA ILE A 75 8.76 6.84 -3.05
C ILE A 75 9.27 6.81 -4.47
N LYS A 76 10.48 6.28 -4.65
CA LYS A 76 11.07 6.11 -5.97
C LYS A 76 10.57 4.84 -6.66
N ASP A 77 10.52 4.86 -7.97
CA ASP A 77 10.31 3.69 -8.82
C ASP A 77 11.63 2.94 -9.06
N ASP A 78 11.62 1.90 -9.90
CA ASP A 78 12.81 1.12 -10.25
C ASP A 78 13.81 1.91 -11.11
N SER A 79 13.36 3.00 -11.76
CA SER A 79 14.19 3.92 -12.55
C SER A 79 14.66 5.16 -11.77
N GLY A 80 14.37 5.26 -10.48
CA GLY A 80 14.74 6.40 -9.63
C GLY A 80 13.81 7.63 -9.68
N ASN A 81 12.69 7.55 -10.40
CA ASN A 81 11.69 8.63 -10.50
C ASN A 81 10.64 8.53 -9.39
N GLY A 82 9.91 9.60 -9.07
CA GLY A 82 8.82 9.52 -8.09
C GLY A 82 7.67 8.66 -8.60
N PHE A 83 7.33 7.59 -7.87
CA PHE A 83 6.23 6.68 -8.22
C PHE A 83 4.86 7.35 -8.04
N PHE A 84 4.71 8.23 -7.04
CA PHE A 84 3.48 8.94 -6.74
C PHE A 84 3.40 10.36 -7.33
N ASP A 85 4.31 10.71 -8.24
CA ASP A 85 4.24 11.99 -8.96
C ASP A 85 3.02 11.99 -9.89
N PHE A 86 2.22 13.05 -9.82
CA PHE A 86 0.97 13.18 -10.56
C PHE A 86 0.78 14.59 -11.09
N TYR A 87 0.54 14.70 -12.40
CA TYR A 87 0.39 15.96 -13.12
C TYR A 87 -1.04 16.06 -13.67
N PRO A 88 -1.96 16.78 -12.99
CA PRO A 88 -3.36 16.86 -13.40
C PRO A 88 -3.62 17.80 -14.60
N ASP A 89 -2.72 18.74 -14.84
CA ASP A 89 -2.96 19.97 -15.60
C ASP A 89 -1.90 20.26 -16.67
N VAL A 90 -0.99 19.31 -16.88
CA VAL A 90 0.08 19.40 -17.88
C VAL A 90 -0.16 18.31 -18.94
N PRO A 91 -0.09 18.64 -20.24
CA PRO A 91 -0.26 17.63 -21.27
C PRO A 91 0.94 16.66 -21.30
N ALA A 92 0.71 15.42 -21.75
CA ALA A 92 1.71 14.35 -21.69
C ALA A 92 3.04 14.66 -22.39
N ASN A 93 2.99 15.49 -23.43
CA ASN A 93 4.15 15.92 -24.22
C ASN A 93 5.06 16.92 -23.49
N ALA A 94 4.56 17.60 -22.46
CA ALA A 94 5.35 18.54 -21.67
C ALA A 94 6.09 17.86 -20.51
N ILE A 95 5.81 16.58 -20.23
CA ILE A 95 6.51 15.78 -19.23
C ILE A 95 7.71 15.10 -19.89
N THR A 96 8.91 15.41 -19.41
CA THR A 96 10.14 14.79 -19.91
C THR A 96 10.38 13.42 -19.28
N GLY A 97 10.80 12.44 -20.07
CA GLY A 97 11.14 11.09 -19.63
C GLY A 97 10.01 10.07 -19.80
N SER A 98 10.18 8.88 -19.20
CA SER A 98 9.11 7.86 -19.22
C SER A 98 7.89 8.37 -18.45
N ASN A 99 6.70 8.15 -18.99
CA ASN A 99 5.43 8.41 -18.29
C ASN A 99 5.00 7.22 -17.41
N GLU A 100 5.57 6.04 -17.66
CA GLU A 100 5.29 4.83 -16.90
C GLU A 100 6.12 4.84 -15.60
N ARG A 101 5.54 4.32 -14.51
CA ARG A 101 6.23 4.10 -13.24
C ARG A 101 6.08 2.65 -12.85
N ILE A 102 7.18 1.95 -12.58
CA ILE A 102 7.17 0.55 -12.18
C ILE A 102 7.98 0.40 -10.90
N VAL A 103 7.42 -0.29 -9.92
CA VAL A 103 8.12 -0.75 -8.73
C VAL A 103 8.02 -2.26 -8.65
N THR A 104 9.17 -2.92 -8.53
CA THR A 104 9.23 -4.38 -8.41
C THR A 104 9.81 -4.76 -7.06
N LEU A 105 8.99 -5.43 -6.24
CA LEU A 105 9.49 -6.10 -5.05
C LEU A 105 9.98 -7.50 -5.44
N SER A 106 11.25 -7.81 -5.15
CA SER A 106 11.80 -9.16 -5.33
C SER A 106 13.01 -9.40 -4.43
N LEU A 107 13.27 -10.66 -4.07
CA LEU A 107 14.42 -11.04 -3.24
C LEU A 107 15.75 -11.04 -4.00
N ALA A 108 15.72 -11.18 -5.33
CA ALA A 108 16.90 -11.43 -6.17
C ALA A 108 17.56 -10.15 -6.75
N GLY A 109 17.02 -8.97 -6.50
CA GLY A 109 17.58 -7.72 -7.07
C GLY A 109 16.62 -6.53 -7.15
N GLY A 110 15.37 -6.68 -6.69
CA GLY A 110 14.40 -5.59 -6.59
C GLY A 110 14.39 -4.93 -5.22
N LYS A 111 13.41 -4.04 -5.01
CA LYS A 111 13.16 -3.48 -3.68
C LYS A 111 12.60 -4.58 -2.78
N LYS A 112 12.81 -4.46 -1.48
CA LYS A 112 12.21 -5.39 -0.51
C LYS A 112 10.91 -4.87 0.08
N GLU A 113 10.67 -3.57 -0.01
CA GLU A 113 9.53 -2.92 0.61
C GLU A 113 8.96 -1.78 -0.24
N PHE A 114 7.66 -1.54 -0.06
CA PHE A 114 6.92 -0.45 -0.67
C PHE A 114 5.91 0.08 0.34
N TYR A 115 5.77 1.40 0.40
CA TYR A 115 4.87 2.07 1.35
C TYR A 115 3.75 2.78 0.60
N ILE A 116 2.57 2.83 1.20
CA ILE A 116 1.46 3.64 0.72
C ILE A 116 0.81 4.39 1.88
N LEU A 117 0.25 5.54 1.54
CA LEU A 117 -0.73 6.24 2.36
C LEU A 117 -2.11 5.99 1.76
N ALA A 118 -3.01 5.42 2.53
CA ALA A 118 -4.38 5.14 2.10
C ALA A 118 -5.37 5.83 3.03
N GLN A 119 -6.43 6.42 2.49
CA GLN A 119 -7.52 6.94 3.30
C GLN A 119 -8.22 5.81 4.04
N ASN A 120 -8.41 5.99 5.34
CA ASN A 120 -9.17 5.09 6.19
C ASN A 120 -10.57 5.67 6.39
N THR A 121 -11.59 5.06 5.80
CA THR A 121 -12.98 5.52 5.92
C THR A 121 -13.70 4.92 7.11
N ILE A 122 -13.09 3.99 7.86
CA ILE A 122 -13.71 3.34 9.02
C ILE A 122 -14.03 4.35 10.12
N PRO A 123 -13.11 5.26 10.51
CA PRO A 123 -13.41 6.28 11.52
C PRO A 123 -14.38 7.37 11.02
N GLY A 124 -14.63 7.46 9.71
CA GLY A 124 -15.48 8.50 9.15
C GLY A 124 -15.03 8.96 7.77
N ALA A 125 -15.89 9.74 7.13
CA ALA A 125 -15.60 10.39 5.86
C ALA A 125 -14.66 11.58 6.06
N LEU A 126 -14.19 12.16 4.96
CA LEU A 126 -13.43 13.42 5.01
C LEU A 126 -14.29 14.54 5.59
N MET A 127 -13.75 15.28 6.57
CA MET A 127 -14.38 16.49 7.10
C MET A 127 -13.68 17.75 6.61
N VAL A 128 -14.44 18.83 6.42
CA VAL A 128 -13.89 20.18 6.22
C VAL A 128 -13.69 20.81 7.60
N TYR A 129 -12.54 21.43 7.79
CA TYR A 129 -12.10 22.00 9.05
C TYR A 129 -11.78 23.47 8.87
N ASP A 130 -12.31 24.30 9.77
CA ASP A 130 -11.95 25.71 9.85
C ASP A 130 -10.83 25.90 10.89
N PRO A 131 -9.65 26.41 10.48
CA PRO A 131 -8.53 26.66 11.38
C PRO A 131 -8.88 27.47 12.63
N VAL A 132 -9.88 28.37 12.57
CA VAL A 132 -10.28 29.22 13.71
C VAL A 132 -10.63 28.39 14.95
N TRP A 133 -11.18 27.18 14.77
CA TRP A 133 -11.56 26.30 15.88
C TRP A 133 -10.36 25.72 16.66
N ALA A 134 -9.13 25.83 16.16
CA ALA A 134 -7.93 25.42 16.88
C ALA A 134 -7.39 26.49 17.84
N TYR A 135 -7.87 27.74 17.75
CA TYR A 135 -7.22 28.88 18.41
C TYR A 135 -8.07 29.48 19.50
N ASN A 136 -7.42 29.83 20.62
CA ASN A 136 -7.96 30.82 21.54
C ASN A 136 -7.66 32.20 20.98
N VAL A 137 -8.71 32.96 20.70
CA VAL A 137 -8.61 34.35 20.25
C VAL A 137 -8.82 35.24 21.47
N ALA A 138 -7.81 36.04 21.83
CA ALA A 138 -7.97 37.02 22.90
C ALA A 138 -8.99 38.09 22.51
N ASP A 139 -9.49 38.85 23.49
CA ASP A 139 -10.39 39.98 23.20
C ASP A 139 -9.74 40.91 22.17
N SER A 140 -10.53 41.33 21.17
CA SER A 140 -10.06 42.19 20.09
C SER A 140 -9.52 43.49 20.67
N SER A 141 -8.31 43.88 20.28
CA SER A 141 -7.78 45.20 20.59
C SER A 141 -8.76 46.27 20.09
N ALA A 142 -8.97 47.34 20.87
CA ALA A 142 -9.74 48.50 20.42
C ALA A 142 -9.07 49.22 19.23
N ASP A 143 -7.78 48.98 19.01
CA ASP A 143 -7.03 49.46 17.84
C ASP A 143 -7.00 48.38 16.75
N ALA A 144 -7.63 48.68 15.60
CA ALA A 144 -7.68 47.81 14.43
C ALA A 144 -6.29 47.54 13.79
N ASN A 145 -5.26 48.34 14.12
CA ASN A 145 -3.90 48.14 13.63
C ASN A 145 -3.07 47.21 14.53
N THR A 146 -3.59 46.85 15.71
CA THR A 146 -2.90 45.96 16.63
C THR A 146 -3.41 44.53 16.43
N ALA A 147 -2.53 43.63 15.99
CA ALA A 147 -2.88 42.23 15.78
C ALA A 147 -3.30 41.57 17.11
N THR A 148 -4.51 40.98 17.13
CA THR A 148 -4.98 40.19 18.26
C THR A 148 -4.12 38.93 18.43
N LYS A 149 -3.72 38.64 19.67
CA LYS A 149 -2.96 37.42 19.97
C LYS A 149 -3.87 36.19 19.79
N ILE A 150 -3.39 35.23 19.00
CA ILE A 150 -4.03 33.92 18.81
C ILE A 150 -3.10 32.81 19.26
N ASP A 151 -3.56 31.99 20.20
CA ASP A 151 -2.78 30.90 20.80
C ASP A 151 -3.40 29.55 20.41
N PHE A 152 -2.58 28.64 19.86
CA PHE A 152 -3.03 27.32 19.44
C PHE A 152 -3.42 26.46 20.66
N SER A 153 -4.55 25.75 20.55
CA SER A 153 -5.02 24.80 21.56
C SER A 153 -5.32 23.45 20.93
N ALA A 154 -4.47 22.47 21.22
CA ALA A 154 -4.69 21.09 20.82
C ALA A 154 -6.02 20.54 21.37
N LYS A 155 -6.45 21.00 22.55
CA LYS A 155 -7.73 20.62 23.16
C LYS A 155 -8.93 21.15 22.37
N LEU A 156 -8.90 22.41 21.94
CA LEU A 156 -9.98 22.95 21.10
C LEU A 156 -10.03 22.24 19.74
N ASN A 157 -8.86 21.99 19.13
CA ASN A 157 -8.79 21.20 17.91
C ASN A 157 -9.41 19.81 18.08
N GLN A 158 -9.02 19.07 19.13
CA GLN A 158 -9.60 17.76 19.45
C GLN A 158 -11.12 17.86 19.65
N GLN A 159 -11.61 18.83 20.43
CA GLN A 159 -13.04 19.00 20.70
C GLN A 159 -13.85 19.23 19.43
N HIS A 160 -13.32 20.03 18.50
CA HIS A 160 -14.00 20.29 17.24
C HIS A 160 -13.97 19.06 16.33
N VAL A 161 -12.81 18.41 16.17
CA VAL A 161 -12.67 17.20 15.34
C VAL A 161 -13.51 16.04 15.88
N THR A 162 -13.70 15.95 17.20
CA THR A 162 -14.54 14.92 17.85
C THR A 162 -15.99 15.33 18.07
N SER A 163 -16.39 16.53 17.65
CA SER A 163 -17.75 17.01 17.82
C SER A 163 -18.75 16.10 17.11
N LYS A 164 -19.87 15.76 17.77
CA LYS A 164 -20.96 14.99 17.15
C LYS A 164 -21.70 15.75 16.05
N ILE A 165 -21.58 17.08 16.03
CA ILE A 165 -22.34 17.96 15.13
C ILE A 165 -21.55 18.21 13.85
N TYR A 166 -20.25 18.50 13.97
CA TYR A 166 -19.40 18.95 12.86
C TYR A 166 -18.19 18.05 12.59
N GLY A 167 -17.92 17.07 13.47
CA GLY A 167 -16.74 16.23 13.43
C GLY A 167 -17.06 14.73 13.42
N HIS A 168 -16.02 13.94 13.66
CA HIS A 168 -16.07 12.49 13.74
C HIS A 168 -15.43 12.03 15.05
N PRO A 169 -16.22 11.63 16.07
CA PRO A 169 -15.68 11.17 17.37
C PRO A 169 -14.63 10.06 17.24
N GLU A 170 -14.81 9.21 16.23
CA GLU A 170 -13.96 8.07 15.92
C GLU A 170 -12.57 8.47 15.38
N PHE A 171 -12.38 9.72 14.93
CA PHE A 171 -11.08 10.22 14.46
C PHE A 171 -10.03 10.27 15.57
N TRP A 172 -10.47 10.45 16.82
CA TRP A 172 -9.59 10.59 17.97
C TRP A 172 -9.46 9.31 18.80
N LYS A 173 -9.48 8.16 18.11
CA LYS A 173 -9.17 6.87 18.71
C LYS A 173 -7.68 6.59 18.63
N GLU A 174 -7.18 5.89 19.64
CA GLU A 174 -5.77 5.52 19.74
C GLU A 174 -5.26 4.82 18.46
N GLY A 175 -4.11 5.31 17.99
CA GLY A 175 -3.41 4.78 16.83
C GLY A 175 -4.00 5.18 15.49
N ILE A 176 -5.07 5.98 15.45
CA ILE A 176 -5.50 6.62 14.22
C ILE A 176 -4.49 7.70 13.85
N ILE A 177 -4.13 7.73 12.57
CA ILE A 177 -3.31 8.79 11.98
C ILE A 177 -4.27 9.76 11.30
N LEU A 178 -4.20 11.03 11.67
CA LEU A 178 -4.96 12.09 11.04
C LEU A 178 -4.07 12.85 10.08
N MET A 179 -4.57 13.05 8.87
CA MET A 179 -3.97 13.88 7.85
C MET A 179 -4.80 15.16 7.71
N TYR A 180 -4.12 16.29 7.87
CA TYR A 180 -4.63 17.61 7.57
C TYR A 180 -4.04 18.03 6.22
N ASP A 181 -4.89 18.34 5.26
CA ASP A 181 -4.48 18.81 3.94
C ASP A 181 -5.38 19.94 3.45
N THR A 182 -5.06 20.47 2.28
CA THR A 182 -5.89 21.46 1.58
C THR A 182 -6.13 20.99 0.14
N PRO A 183 -7.29 21.28 -0.47
CA PRO A 183 -7.49 20.98 -1.90
C PRO A 183 -6.58 21.81 -2.81
N ALA A 184 -5.99 22.91 -2.32
CA ALA A 184 -5.11 23.77 -3.08
C ALA A 184 -3.80 23.05 -3.44
N LYS A 185 -3.52 22.90 -4.74
CA LYS A 185 -2.27 22.36 -5.24
C LYS A 185 -1.35 23.48 -5.68
N ILE A 186 -0.12 23.46 -5.18
CA ILE A 186 0.87 24.51 -5.37
C ILE A 186 2.13 23.91 -5.99
N ARG A 187 2.75 24.68 -6.86
CA ARG A 187 4.08 24.41 -7.39
C ARG A 187 5.09 25.40 -6.82
N PRO A 188 6.37 25.01 -6.71
CA PRO A 188 7.40 25.94 -6.35
C PRO A 188 7.52 27.04 -7.41
N VAL A 189 7.82 28.25 -6.95
CA VAL A 189 8.14 29.39 -7.81
C VAL A 189 9.65 29.48 -7.92
N VAL A 190 10.19 29.35 -9.13
CA VAL A 190 11.62 29.40 -9.42
C VAL A 190 11.87 30.60 -10.33
N ALA A 191 12.74 31.51 -9.89
CA ALA A 191 13.07 32.75 -10.63
C ALA A 191 11.84 33.58 -11.04
N GLY A 192 10.80 33.63 -10.19
CA GLY A 192 9.57 34.38 -10.43
C GLY A 192 8.55 33.69 -11.33
N ALA A 193 8.84 32.51 -11.86
CA ALA A 193 7.92 31.70 -12.66
C ALA A 193 7.53 30.40 -11.96
N ILE A 194 6.31 29.93 -12.21
CA ILE A 194 5.83 28.64 -11.70
C ILE A 194 6.55 27.51 -12.45
N ASN A 195 7.19 26.60 -11.73
CA ASN A 195 7.87 25.46 -12.35
C ASN A 195 6.89 24.33 -12.70
N MET A 196 6.39 24.33 -13.94
CA MET A 196 5.45 23.32 -14.46
C MET A 196 6.03 21.89 -14.53
N LEU A 197 7.35 21.74 -14.48
CA LEU A 197 8.03 20.42 -14.48
C LEU A 197 8.03 19.76 -13.10
N THR A 198 7.65 20.48 -12.04
CA THR A 198 7.48 19.90 -10.70
C THR A 198 6.02 19.49 -10.50
N PRO A 199 5.74 18.28 -9.97
CA PRO A 199 4.36 17.88 -9.72
C PRO A 199 3.75 18.80 -8.65
N PRO A 200 2.51 19.27 -8.83
CA PRO A 200 1.89 20.20 -7.91
C PRO A 200 1.52 19.46 -6.61
N ARG A 201 1.99 19.95 -5.46
CA ARG A 201 1.79 19.32 -4.15
C ARG A 201 0.83 20.13 -3.28
N THR A 202 0.20 19.49 -2.31
CA THR A 202 -0.55 20.18 -1.26
C THR A 202 0.34 20.22 -0.01
N PRO A 203 0.34 21.29 0.80
CA PRO A 203 0.89 21.20 2.15
C PRO A 203 0.08 20.17 2.94
N VAL A 204 0.77 19.37 3.75
CA VAL A 204 0.16 18.31 4.54
C VAL A 204 0.79 18.27 5.93
N TYR A 205 -0.03 17.97 6.93
CA TYR A 205 0.43 17.57 8.25
C TYR A 205 -0.17 16.23 8.60
N LEU A 206 0.67 15.32 9.13
CA LEU A 206 0.22 14.03 9.64
C LEU A 206 0.64 13.89 11.10
N GLY A 207 -0.29 13.43 11.91
CA GLY A 207 -0.03 13.14 13.31
C GLY A 207 -0.87 11.96 13.79
N ALA A 208 -0.32 11.19 14.73
CA ALA A 208 -1.00 10.05 15.33
C ALA A 208 -1.67 10.45 16.65
N VAL A 209 -2.86 9.91 16.90
CA VAL A 209 -3.52 10.05 18.20
C VAL A 209 -2.72 9.26 19.23
N ALA A 210 -2.27 9.95 20.28
CA ALA A 210 -1.44 9.40 21.33
C ALA A 210 -2.10 8.18 22.03
N PRO A 211 -1.31 7.20 22.49
CA PRO A 211 -1.79 6.19 23.43
C PRO A 211 -2.44 6.85 24.65
N GLY A 212 -3.65 6.41 25.01
CA GLY A 212 -4.41 7.04 26.09
C GLY A 212 -5.19 8.32 25.72
N GLY A 213 -5.22 8.73 24.44
CA GLY A 213 -6.18 9.71 23.92
C GLY A 213 -5.88 11.18 24.23
N GLY A 214 -4.60 11.55 24.36
CA GLY A 214 -4.18 12.94 24.55
C GLY A 214 -4.72 13.90 23.49
N ALA A 215 -4.82 15.18 23.85
CA ALA A 215 -5.30 16.23 22.95
C ALA A 215 -4.32 16.56 21.82
N GLU A 216 -3.02 16.36 22.04
CA GLU A 216 -1.98 16.61 21.05
C GLU A 216 -1.78 15.41 20.12
N LEU A 217 -1.64 15.70 18.83
CA LEU A 217 -1.22 14.71 17.85
C LEU A 217 0.29 14.51 17.94
N GLN A 218 0.70 13.25 18.09
CA GLN A 218 2.10 12.87 18.12
C GLN A 218 2.67 12.87 16.70
N ALA A 219 3.89 13.40 16.56
CA ALA A 219 4.64 13.30 15.33
C ALA A 219 4.89 11.83 14.95
N LEU A 220 4.89 11.56 13.64
CA LEU A 220 5.26 10.25 13.12
C LEU A 220 6.75 9.99 13.37
N ASN A 221 7.11 8.73 13.63
CA ASN A 221 8.52 8.37 13.83
C ASN A 221 9.36 8.55 12.55
N SER A 222 10.69 8.54 12.71
CA SER A 222 11.65 8.70 11.60
C SER A 222 11.54 7.60 10.53
N SER A 223 11.11 6.39 10.89
CA SER A 223 10.92 5.28 9.96
C SER A 223 9.82 5.53 8.92
N VAL A 224 8.91 6.47 9.21
CA VAL A 224 7.77 6.79 8.37
C VAL A 224 7.86 8.21 7.80
N SER A 225 8.34 9.17 8.60
CA SER A 225 8.44 10.56 8.14
C SER A 225 9.38 10.74 6.95
N GLY A 226 10.38 9.87 6.77
CA GLY A 226 11.36 9.96 5.70
C GLY A 226 10.80 9.83 4.27
N PHE A 227 9.65 9.17 4.08
CA PHE A 227 9.01 9.07 2.75
C PHE A 227 7.80 9.98 2.59
N ILE A 228 7.42 10.75 3.61
CA ILE A 228 6.30 11.68 3.55
C ILE A 228 6.84 13.08 3.35
N ASN A 229 6.34 13.78 2.34
CA ASN A 229 6.79 15.12 2.04
C ASN A 229 6.04 16.14 2.90
N THR A 230 6.63 16.48 4.05
CA THR A 230 6.11 17.48 4.99
C THR A 230 6.71 18.88 4.76
N THR A 231 7.37 19.13 3.61
CA THR A 231 7.83 20.48 3.27
C THR A 231 6.77 21.28 2.56
N HIS A 232 6.69 22.57 2.87
CA HIS A 232 5.78 23.50 2.23
C HIS A 232 6.07 23.57 0.72
N PRO A 233 5.05 23.47 -0.15
CA PRO A 233 5.27 23.29 -1.59
C PRO A 233 5.74 24.54 -2.34
N LYS A 234 5.55 25.74 -1.77
CA LYS A 234 5.96 27.01 -2.39
C LYS A 234 7.48 27.18 -2.42
N ASP A 235 8.16 26.85 -1.32
CA ASP A 235 9.62 27.00 -1.16
C ASP A 235 10.36 25.66 -1.23
N GLY A 236 9.68 24.55 -0.92
CA GLY A 236 10.24 23.21 -0.89
C GLY A 236 11.14 22.94 0.32
N THR A 237 11.38 23.93 1.19
CA THR A 237 12.39 23.88 2.26
C THR A 237 11.79 24.03 3.65
N THR A 238 10.69 24.78 3.80
CA THR A 238 10.09 25.01 5.13
C THR A 238 9.38 23.74 5.58
N GLN A 239 9.85 23.16 6.69
CA GLN A 239 9.22 21.96 7.26
C GLN A 239 7.97 22.30 8.06
N ILE A 240 6.91 21.53 7.84
CA ILE A 240 5.66 21.58 8.58
C ILE A 240 5.77 20.57 9.73
N THR A 241 6.29 21.02 10.87
CA THR A 241 6.62 20.15 12.02
C THR A 241 5.49 20.01 13.03
N SER A 242 4.49 20.89 13.01
CA SER A 242 3.35 20.88 13.93
C SER A 242 2.04 21.24 13.22
N LEU A 243 0.91 20.86 13.85
CA LEU A 243 -0.41 21.25 13.35
C LEU A 243 -0.59 22.78 13.34
N ASP A 244 -0.08 23.48 14.34
CA ASP A 244 -0.13 24.96 14.35
C ASP A 244 0.64 25.57 13.18
N ASN A 245 1.85 25.08 12.90
CA ASN A 245 2.65 25.51 11.75
C ASN A 245 1.89 25.28 10.44
N PHE A 246 1.26 24.12 10.29
CA PHE A 246 0.40 23.81 9.14
C PHE A 246 -0.75 24.81 9.00
N LEU A 247 -1.56 24.99 10.06
CA LEU A 247 -2.77 25.82 10.02
C LEU A 247 -2.47 27.30 9.73
N ARG A 248 -1.32 27.81 10.19
CA ARG A 248 -0.85 29.17 9.89
C ARG A 248 -0.28 29.35 8.48
N THR A 249 0.15 28.27 7.85
CA THR A 249 0.79 28.29 6.52
C THR A 249 -0.12 27.78 5.40
N VAL A 250 -1.40 27.50 5.70
CA VAL A 250 -2.35 27.04 4.68
C VAL A 250 -2.53 28.14 3.62
N PRO A 251 -2.36 27.81 2.33
CA PRO A 251 -2.54 28.77 1.26
C PRO A 251 -3.99 29.26 1.18
N SER A 252 -4.16 30.56 0.90
CA SER A 252 -5.47 31.12 0.55
C SER A 252 -5.93 30.57 -0.81
N ILE A 253 -7.23 30.28 -0.91
CA ILE A 253 -7.87 29.83 -2.14
C ILE A 253 -8.69 31.01 -2.70
N GLY A 254 -8.17 31.66 -3.75
CA GLY A 254 -8.95 32.62 -4.55
C GLY A 254 -9.56 33.79 -3.78
N GLY A 255 -8.86 34.33 -2.77
CA GLY A 255 -9.35 35.46 -1.95
C GLY A 255 -10.38 35.08 -0.89
N GLY A 256 -10.75 33.80 -0.78
CA GLY A 256 -11.60 33.27 0.28
C GLY A 256 -10.81 32.70 1.47
N GLN A 257 -11.55 32.16 2.44
CA GLN A 257 -11.00 31.43 3.58
C GLN A 257 -10.28 30.15 3.12
N SER A 258 -9.17 29.83 3.78
CA SER A 258 -8.41 28.62 3.51
C SER A 258 -9.21 27.37 3.91
N ILE A 259 -9.44 26.46 2.96
CA ILE A 259 -10.12 25.20 3.22
C ILE A 259 -9.09 24.18 3.71
N VAL A 260 -9.26 23.71 4.95
CA VAL A 260 -8.54 22.55 5.49
C VAL A 260 -9.47 21.34 5.48
N ARG A 261 -8.92 20.17 5.18
CA ARG A 261 -9.65 18.91 5.28
C ARG A 261 -8.93 18.00 6.24
N VAL A 262 -9.70 17.29 7.04
CA VAL A 262 -9.18 16.30 7.99
C VAL A 262 -9.72 14.94 7.59
N ARG A 263 -8.84 13.95 7.56
CA ARG A 263 -9.19 12.56 7.25
C ARG A 263 -8.33 11.62 8.05
N ALA A 264 -8.87 10.45 8.39
CA ALA A 264 -8.07 9.35 8.87
C ALA A 264 -7.32 8.68 7.71
N VAL A 265 -6.06 8.30 7.96
CA VAL A 265 -5.20 7.62 6.99
C VAL A 265 -4.51 6.43 7.63
N ASN A 266 -4.22 5.43 6.81
CA ASN A 266 -3.39 4.29 7.15
C ASN A 266 -2.08 4.39 6.37
N ILE A 267 -0.98 4.13 7.04
CA ILE A 267 0.33 3.98 6.42
C ILE A 267 0.60 2.49 6.34
N ILE A 268 0.65 1.96 5.12
CA ILE A 268 0.72 0.52 4.87
C ILE A 268 2.07 0.23 4.23
N LYS A 269 2.78 -0.76 4.78
CA LYS A 269 4.03 -1.30 4.25
C LYS A 269 3.75 -2.68 3.65
N TYR A 270 4.07 -2.86 2.38
CA TYR A 270 4.20 -4.16 1.74
C TYR A 270 5.65 -4.54 1.66
N TYR A 271 6.01 -5.78 1.96
CA TYR A 271 7.40 -6.21 1.88
C TYR A 271 7.54 -7.72 1.68
N LEU A 272 8.69 -8.13 1.14
CA LEU A 272 9.05 -9.53 0.91
C LEU A 272 10.12 -9.98 1.90
N GLU A 273 9.88 -11.13 2.53
CA GLU A 273 10.88 -11.85 3.30
C GLU A 273 11.22 -13.19 2.65
N PRO A 274 12.43 -13.75 2.84
CA PRO A 274 12.76 -15.09 2.37
C PRO A 274 11.83 -16.15 2.97
N ASP A 275 11.31 -17.06 2.14
CA ASP A 275 10.58 -18.23 2.63
C ASP A 275 11.56 -19.33 3.05
N THR A 276 11.90 -19.38 4.34
CA THR A 276 12.83 -20.36 4.90
C THR A 276 12.24 -21.78 4.99
N ARG A 277 10.93 -21.94 4.78
CA ARG A 277 10.25 -23.23 4.86
C ARG A 277 10.25 -23.99 3.53
N LYS A 278 10.36 -23.27 2.41
CA LYS A 278 10.40 -23.88 1.08
C LYS A 278 11.85 -24.11 0.66
N ASN A 279 12.15 -25.31 0.16
CA ASN A 279 13.46 -25.61 -0.40
C ASN A 279 13.70 -24.71 -1.61
N ALA A 280 14.60 -23.73 -1.49
CA ALA A 280 14.96 -22.83 -2.59
C ALA A 280 15.43 -23.59 -3.85
N LYS A 281 15.91 -24.84 -3.69
CA LYS A 281 16.34 -25.73 -4.78
C LYS A 281 15.19 -26.20 -5.69
N GLU A 282 13.94 -26.16 -5.22
CA GLU A 282 12.75 -26.56 -6.00
C GLU A 282 12.25 -25.44 -6.92
N PHE A 283 12.82 -24.23 -6.82
CA PHE A 283 12.37 -23.05 -7.54
C PHE A 283 13.48 -22.45 -8.40
N LYS A 284 13.10 -21.89 -9.56
CA LYS A 284 14.03 -21.16 -10.44
C LYS A 284 14.51 -19.85 -9.81
N ILE A 285 13.74 -19.29 -8.89
CA ILE A 285 14.03 -18.06 -8.13
C ILE A 285 13.67 -18.33 -6.67
N ALA A 286 14.48 -17.82 -5.73
CA ALA A 286 14.20 -17.96 -4.30
C ALA A 286 12.80 -17.41 -3.94
N PRO A 287 11.89 -18.25 -3.41
CA PRO A 287 10.54 -17.82 -3.05
C PRO A 287 10.56 -16.88 -1.84
N GLY A 288 9.65 -15.92 -1.83
CA GLY A 288 9.41 -15.00 -0.73
C GLY A 288 8.01 -15.09 -0.14
N LEU A 289 7.88 -14.57 1.07
CA LEU A 289 6.64 -14.34 1.79
C LEU A 289 6.27 -12.87 1.64
N LEU A 290 5.12 -12.59 1.02
CA LEU A 290 4.60 -11.24 0.87
C LEU A 290 3.79 -10.86 2.11
N TYR A 291 4.28 -9.85 2.82
CA TYR A 291 3.63 -9.34 4.02
C TYR A 291 3.04 -7.95 3.80
N LYS A 292 2.01 -7.66 4.59
CA LYS A 292 1.45 -6.34 4.81
C LYS A 292 1.54 -5.99 6.28
N ALA A 293 2.04 -4.80 6.60
CA ALA A 293 1.98 -4.25 7.96
C ALA A 293 1.38 -2.84 7.92
N THR A 294 0.59 -2.49 8.93
CA THR A 294 0.01 -1.15 9.06
C THR A 294 0.71 -0.41 10.20
N TYR A 295 1.05 0.85 9.99
CA TYR A 295 1.63 1.66 11.05
C TYR A 295 0.57 2.07 12.07
N ARG A 296 0.82 1.78 13.35
CA ARG A 296 -0.03 2.14 14.48
C ARG A 296 0.82 2.34 15.73
N ASN A 297 0.49 3.33 16.55
CA ASN A 297 1.13 3.54 17.87
C ASN A 297 2.66 3.58 17.81
N GLY A 298 3.22 4.30 16.84
CA GLY A 298 4.67 4.50 16.75
C GLY A 298 5.45 3.37 16.05
N LYS A 299 4.80 2.27 15.64
CA LYS A 299 5.44 1.11 15.01
C LYS A 299 4.58 0.50 13.91
N PHE A 300 5.18 -0.34 13.07
CA PHE A 300 4.39 -1.23 12.22
C PHE A 300 3.84 -2.38 13.09
N ASP A 301 2.53 -2.61 12.99
CA ASP A 301 1.83 -3.68 13.70
C ASP A 301 2.27 -5.07 13.19
N ASN A 302 1.79 -6.12 13.83
CA ASN A 302 2.07 -7.50 13.45
C ASN A 302 1.77 -7.73 11.97
N PRO A 303 2.76 -8.21 11.18
CA PRO A 303 2.59 -8.34 9.75
C PRO A 303 1.61 -9.47 9.41
N MET A 304 0.72 -9.17 8.47
CA MET A 304 -0.20 -10.12 7.88
C MET A 304 0.46 -10.75 6.65
N LEU A 305 0.59 -12.08 6.65
CA LEU A 305 0.98 -12.82 5.45
C LEU A 305 -0.13 -12.73 4.42
N LEU A 306 0.18 -12.21 3.23
CA LEU A 306 -0.76 -12.11 2.12
C LEU A 306 -0.64 -13.32 1.18
N ALA A 307 0.58 -13.67 0.79
CA ALA A 307 0.86 -14.78 -0.09
C ALA A 307 2.24 -15.35 0.22
N ASP A 308 2.37 -16.67 0.10
CA ASP A 308 3.65 -17.37 0.17
C ASP A 308 4.20 -17.67 -1.24
N GLY A 309 5.43 -18.18 -1.33
CA GLY A 309 5.98 -18.63 -2.62
C GLY A 309 6.05 -17.54 -3.70
N VAL A 310 6.15 -16.26 -3.31
CA VAL A 310 6.13 -15.12 -4.24
C VAL A 310 7.51 -14.94 -4.85
N GLY A 311 7.58 -14.88 -6.18
CA GLY A 311 8.81 -14.55 -6.90
C GLY A 311 8.99 -13.04 -7.04
N LYS A 312 7.93 -12.33 -7.44
CA LYS A 312 7.91 -10.86 -7.49
C LYS A 312 6.52 -10.29 -7.25
N PHE A 313 6.49 -9.07 -6.70
CA PHE A 313 5.29 -8.25 -6.62
C PHE A 313 5.54 -6.95 -7.38
N THR A 314 4.76 -6.70 -8.43
CA THR A 314 4.96 -5.57 -9.33
C THR A 314 3.82 -4.58 -9.17
N LEU A 315 4.17 -3.30 -9.08
CA LEU A 315 3.27 -2.16 -9.08
C LEU A 315 3.58 -1.32 -10.31
N ARG A 316 2.57 -0.93 -11.07
CA ARG A 316 2.73 -0.20 -12.32
C ARG A 316 1.71 0.92 -12.45
N ARG A 317 2.15 2.07 -12.94
CA ARG A 317 1.30 3.15 -13.43
C ARG A 317 1.66 3.42 -14.87
N ASP A 318 0.68 3.38 -15.76
CA ASP A 318 0.88 3.63 -17.20
C ASP A 318 1.21 5.09 -17.52
N SER A 319 0.80 6.02 -16.64
CA SER A 319 0.93 7.44 -16.91
C SER A 319 0.94 8.27 -15.62
N LEU A 320 1.75 9.32 -15.61
CA LEU A 320 1.73 10.35 -14.58
C LEU A 320 0.47 11.22 -14.58
N LEU A 321 -0.34 11.14 -15.64
CA LEU A 321 -1.62 11.83 -15.77
C LEU A 321 -2.80 11.02 -15.21
N LYS A 322 -2.57 9.73 -14.92
CA LYS A 322 -3.59 8.81 -14.40
C LYS A 322 -3.25 8.42 -12.96
N ARG A 323 -4.30 8.31 -12.13
CA ARG A 323 -4.20 7.84 -10.73
C ARG A 323 -4.38 6.32 -10.57
N MET A 324 -4.53 5.60 -11.66
CA MET A 324 -4.71 4.16 -11.60
C MET A 324 -3.35 3.47 -11.41
N ILE A 325 -3.29 2.58 -10.41
CA ILE A 325 -2.14 1.71 -10.13
C ILE A 325 -2.58 0.28 -10.41
N TYR A 326 -1.87 -0.37 -11.32
CA TYR A 326 -1.95 -1.79 -11.57
C TYR A 326 -0.99 -2.50 -10.62
N PHE A 327 -1.37 -3.69 -10.19
CA PHE A 327 -0.52 -4.51 -9.35
C PHE A 327 -0.66 -5.97 -9.75
N LYS A 328 0.42 -6.73 -9.56
CA LYS A 328 0.43 -8.17 -9.80
C LYS A 328 1.35 -8.87 -8.82
N VAL A 329 0.82 -9.90 -8.16
CA VAL A 329 1.62 -10.84 -7.38
C VAL A 329 1.96 -12.00 -8.31
N GLU A 330 3.23 -12.33 -8.47
CA GLU A 330 3.68 -13.46 -9.29
C GLU A 330 4.38 -14.49 -8.41
N LYS A 331 3.85 -15.72 -8.40
CA LYS A 331 4.44 -16.87 -7.71
C LYS A 331 5.78 -17.26 -8.36
N ALA A 332 6.72 -17.73 -7.55
CA ALA A 332 8.01 -18.22 -8.01
C ALA A 332 7.80 -19.49 -8.84
N LYS A 333 8.38 -19.53 -10.04
CA LYS A 333 8.30 -20.71 -10.91
C LYS A 333 9.09 -21.86 -10.33
N ARG A 334 8.49 -23.05 -10.30
CA ARG A 334 9.18 -24.28 -9.90
C ARG A 334 10.14 -24.74 -11.00
N VAL A 335 11.15 -25.52 -10.64
CA VAL A 335 12.07 -26.13 -11.62
C VAL A 335 11.33 -27.09 -12.55
N ASP A 336 10.34 -27.80 -12.01
CA ASP A 336 9.55 -28.82 -12.72
C ASP A 336 8.48 -28.25 -13.66
N GLU A 337 8.25 -26.94 -13.62
CA GLU A 337 7.35 -26.23 -14.54
C GLU A 337 8.16 -25.71 -15.73
N LEU A 338 8.06 -26.44 -16.86
CA LEU A 338 8.59 -26.02 -18.16
C LEU A 338 7.93 -24.73 -18.63
#